data_AF-A0A956DCY0-F1
#
_entry.id   AF-A0A956DCY0-F1
#
_cell.length_a   1.000
_cell.length_b   1.000
_cell.length_c   1.000
_cell.angle_alpha   90.00
_cell.angle_beta   90.00
_cell.angle_gamma   90.00
#
_symmetry.space_group_name_H-M   'P 1'
#
loop_
_entity.id
_entity.type
_entity.pdbx_description
1 polymer ?
#
loop_
_entity_poly.entity_id
_entity_poly.type
_entity_poly.pdbx_seq_one_letter_code
_entity_poly.pdbx_strand_id
1 'polypeptide(L)'
;MGVRLGRERQAGTARLAAILALALAGLAVAGVGFAQDRATMIRSLSEASDFRVRVQVAFGMGNTRDAVYRPHLERALRDSNPAVRAAAATSLGRLGDRRALVALRRAVRDDSAAVRMQAQRAIERLEQGDGPPTESGPAPGTPELPAANAGFLPSVTIVPEARRVSWPTIRYAVVLGAMDHRTRHPTADSLVTKMRDEVLSSLVVLRGVAVFPNEAAINEAANREIRRRRIPKMQLDGNLVRVDAQRGRSELSVRCEVSLTLVEEGNLRGMLTGAATGSEPPRRATREQTQRLAEQALSAAVRSAMSDAPSALARATRR
;
A
#
# COMPACT_ATOMS: atom_id res chain seq x y z
N MET A 1 55.01 -39.14 -42.90
CA MET A 1 54.31 -38.12 -43.73
C MET A 1 52.87 -38.02 -43.25
N GLY A 2 52.69 -37.34 -42.13
CA GLY A 2 51.47 -37.25 -41.33
C GLY A 2 51.72 -36.16 -40.31
N VAL A 3 50.68 -35.57 -39.72
CA VAL A 3 50.75 -34.40 -38.82
C VAL A 3 50.79 -33.04 -39.55
N ARG A 4 49.76 -32.72 -40.36
CA ARG A 4 49.42 -31.30 -40.67
C ARG A 4 47.95 -30.99 -40.98
N LEU A 5 47.02 -31.94 -40.81
CA LEU A 5 45.58 -31.73 -41.05
C LEU A 5 44.71 -31.69 -39.76
N GLY A 6 45.33 -31.73 -38.57
CA GLY A 6 44.60 -31.79 -37.29
C GLY A 6 44.30 -30.45 -36.62
N ARG A 7 44.86 -29.33 -37.09
CA ARG A 7 44.80 -28.04 -36.35
C ARG A 7 43.61 -27.15 -36.71
N GLU A 8 42.99 -27.29 -37.87
CA GLU A 8 41.84 -26.43 -38.25
C GLU A 8 40.49 -26.93 -37.73
N ARG A 9 40.35 -28.22 -37.41
CA ARG A 9 39.14 -28.75 -36.77
C ARG A 9 39.04 -28.45 -35.27
N GLN A 10 40.15 -28.08 -34.61
CA GLN A 10 40.16 -27.72 -33.18
C GLN A 10 39.69 -26.29 -32.91
N ALA A 11 39.76 -25.38 -33.89
CA ALA A 11 39.35 -23.98 -33.69
C ALA A 11 37.81 -23.78 -33.74
N GLY A 12 37.08 -24.64 -34.46
CA GLY A 12 35.62 -24.57 -34.57
C GLY A 12 34.89 -25.18 -33.37
N THR A 13 35.40 -26.28 -32.82
CA THR A 13 34.81 -26.96 -31.65
C THR A 13 35.02 -26.19 -30.35
N ALA A 14 36.13 -25.47 -30.22
CA ALA A 14 36.39 -24.62 -29.05
C ALA A 14 35.46 -23.39 -28.98
N ARG A 15 35.07 -22.82 -30.13
CA ARG A 15 34.12 -21.68 -30.19
C ARG A 15 32.67 -22.13 -29.91
N LEU A 16 32.28 -23.32 -30.37
CA LEU A 16 30.96 -23.90 -30.05
C LEU A 16 30.85 -24.33 -28.58
N ALA A 17 31.92 -24.85 -27.98
CA ALA A 17 31.96 -25.15 -26.54
C ALA A 17 31.87 -23.89 -25.66
N ALA A 18 32.46 -22.77 -26.10
CA ALA A 18 32.38 -21.49 -25.39
C ALA A 18 30.96 -20.86 -25.45
N ILE A 19 30.24 -21.03 -26.57
CA ILE A 19 28.85 -20.55 -26.70
C ILE A 19 27.89 -21.45 -25.90
N LEU A 20 28.15 -22.76 -25.82
CA LEU A 20 27.35 -23.67 -24.99
C LEU A 20 27.62 -23.49 -23.47
N ALA A 21 28.83 -23.08 -23.09
CA ALA A 21 29.15 -22.70 -21.71
C ALA A 21 28.52 -21.37 -21.27
N LEU A 22 28.27 -20.44 -22.21
CA LEU A 22 27.53 -19.20 -21.95
C LEU A 22 26.00 -19.38 -21.97
N ALA A 23 25.49 -20.48 -22.53
CA ALA A 23 24.07 -20.84 -22.46
C ALA A 23 23.69 -21.65 -21.21
N LEU A 24 24.69 -22.16 -20.46
CA LEU A 24 24.51 -22.87 -19.18
C LEU A 24 24.78 -22.00 -17.94
N ALA A 25 25.03 -20.70 -18.11
CA ALA A 25 25.00 -19.70 -17.04
C ALA A 25 23.58 -19.07 -16.87
N GLY A 26 22.59 -19.55 -17.63
CA GLY A 26 21.21 -19.07 -17.64
C GLY A 26 20.22 -19.90 -16.82
N LEU A 27 20.69 -20.75 -15.89
CA LEU A 27 19.81 -21.50 -14.99
C LEU A 27 20.37 -21.47 -13.56
N ALA A 28 19.45 -21.24 -12.61
CA ALA A 28 19.59 -21.35 -11.16
C ALA A 28 20.01 -20.09 -10.37
N VAL A 29 19.09 -19.15 -10.24
CA VAL A 29 18.53 -18.89 -8.90
C VAL A 29 17.02 -19.14 -9.01
N ALA A 30 16.63 -20.41 -8.93
CA ALA A 30 16.08 -20.95 -7.69
C ALA A 30 14.88 -20.12 -7.24
N GLY A 31 13.69 -20.68 -7.50
CA GLY A 31 12.58 -20.47 -6.59
C GLY A 31 13.04 -20.87 -5.19
N VAL A 32 13.48 -19.89 -4.43
CA VAL A 32 13.68 -19.98 -3.00
C VAL A 32 12.52 -19.21 -2.42
N GLY A 33 11.70 -19.90 -1.63
CA GLY A 33 10.49 -19.33 -1.08
C GLY A 33 10.76 -18.02 -0.35
N PHE A 34 9.73 -17.20 -0.22
CA PHE A 34 9.68 -16.23 0.87
C PHE A 34 9.53 -16.97 2.22
N ALA A 35 10.50 -17.83 2.53
CA ALA A 35 11.10 -17.77 3.84
C ALA A 35 11.66 -16.34 3.95
N GLN A 36 11.32 -15.65 5.03
CA GLN A 36 11.81 -14.34 5.38
C GLN A 36 13.35 -14.37 5.43
N ASP A 37 14.03 -14.21 4.29
CA ASP A 37 15.47 -14.10 4.30
C ASP A 37 15.80 -12.70 4.85
N ARG A 38 16.23 -12.72 6.11
CA ARG A 38 16.64 -11.55 6.88
C ARG A 38 17.62 -10.68 6.08
N ALA A 39 18.53 -11.28 5.32
CA ALA A 39 19.48 -10.54 4.48
C ALA A 39 18.77 -9.77 3.36
N THR A 40 17.79 -10.40 2.70
CA THR A 40 16.98 -9.78 1.65
C THR A 40 16.14 -8.61 2.18
N MET A 41 15.54 -8.72 3.38
CA MET A 41 14.84 -7.59 4.01
C MET A 41 15.79 -6.44 4.32
N ILE A 42 16.94 -6.72 4.94
CA ILE A 42 17.93 -5.71 5.29
C ILE A 42 18.41 -4.97 4.03
N ARG A 43 18.71 -5.72 2.97
CA ARG A 43 19.18 -5.19 1.70
C ARG A 43 18.12 -4.28 1.06
N SER A 44 16.88 -4.77 0.96
CA SER A 44 15.76 -4.05 0.33
C SER A 44 15.41 -2.75 1.06
N LEU A 45 15.58 -2.69 2.38
CA LEU A 45 15.40 -1.46 3.16
C LEU A 45 16.42 -0.35 2.80
N SER A 46 17.61 -0.72 2.30
CA SER A 46 18.65 0.26 1.90
C SER A 46 18.64 0.57 0.43
N GLU A 47 18.46 -0.46 -0.41
CA GLU A 47 18.86 -0.41 -1.82
C GLU A 47 17.68 -0.28 -2.77
N ALA A 48 16.45 -0.56 -2.32
CA ALA A 48 15.29 -0.45 -3.20
C ALA A 48 15.13 1.01 -3.67
N SER A 49 15.06 1.21 -4.99
CA SER A 49 14.88 2.53 -5.59
C SER A 49 13.53 3.14 -5.21
N ASP A 50 12.47 2.33 -5.24
CA ASP A 50 11.13 2.74 -4.82
C ASP A 50 11.04 2.83 -3.29
N PHE A 51 10.76 4.04 -2.79
CA PHE A 51 10.59 4.29 -1.37
C PHE A 51 9.41 3.50 -0.77
N ARG A 52 8.40 3.14 -1.57
CA ARG A 52 7.24 2.36 -1.12
C ARG A 52 7.65 0.94 -0.72
N VAL A 53 8.61 0.35 -1.46
CA VAL A 53 9.21 -0.94 -1.09
C VAL A 53 9.96 -0.81 0.23
N ARG A 54 10.76 0.26 0.41
CA ARG A 54 11.46 0.51 1.68
C ARG A 54 10.51 0.69 2.86
N VAL A 55 9.39 1.39 2.67
CA VAL A 55 8.31 1.53 3.66
C VAL A 55 7.73 0.17 4.05
N GLN A 56 7.37 -0.65 3.07
CA GLN A 56 6.79 -1.98 3.32
C GLN A 56 7.77 -2.87 4.09
N VAL A 57 9.05 -2.85 3.70
CA VAL A 57 10.10 -3.62 4.36
C VAL A 57 10.30 -3.14 5.81
N ALA A 58 10.31 -1.83 6.06
CA ALA A 58 10.43 -1.29 7.42
C ALA A 58 9.29 -1.78 8.32
N PHE A 59 8.04 -1.74 7.84
CA PHE A 59 6.90 -2.26 8.58
C PHE A 59 6.97 -3.77 8.78
N GLY A 60 7.39 -4.51 7.77
CA GLY A 60 7.62 -5.95 7.85
C GLY A 60 8.59 -6.29 8.99
N MET A 61 9.74 -5.60 9.04
CA MET A 61 10.72 -5.75 10.12
C MET A 61 10.12 -5.48 11.51
N GLY A 62 9.37 -4.39 11.68
CA GLY A 62 8.70 -4.08 12.95
C GLY A 62 7.68 -5.14 13.38
N ASN A 63 7.00 -5.78 12.43
CA ASN A 63 6.01 -6.81 12.70
C ASN A 63 6.62 -8.16 13.10
N THR A 64 7.87 -8.44 12.68
CA THR A 64 8.58 -9.66 13.12
C THR A 64 8.84 -9.68 14.62
N ARG A 65 8.94 -8.50 15.25
CA ARG A 65 9.40 -8.32 16.64
C ARG A 65 10.80 -8.91 16.92
N ASP A 66 11.58 -9.17 15.86
CA ASP A 66 12.97 -9.60 16.00
C ASP A 66 13.86 -8.36 16.21
N ALA A 67 14.41 -8.24 17.42
CA ALA A 67 15.30 -7.14 17.82
C ALA A 67 16.51 -6.98 16.89
N VAL A 68 16.83 -8.01 16.09
CA VAL A 68 17.89 -7.97 15.10
C VAL A 68 17.70 -6.93 14.00
N TYR A 69 16.46 -6.50 13.75
CA TYR A 69 16.17 -5.44 12.77
C TYR A 69 16.35 -4.02 13.34
N ARG A 70 16.50 -3.87 14.66
CA ARG A 70 16.69 -2.56 15.32
C ARG A 70 17.72 -1.66 14.63
N PRO A 71 19.00 -2.07 14.44
CA PRO A 71 20.01 -1.19 13.84
C PRO A 71 19.67 -0.78 12.39
N HIS A 72 18.95 -1.64 11.66
CA HIS A 72 18.54 -1.34 10.28
C HIS A 72 17.39 -0.34 10.23
N LEU A 73 16.42 -0.46 11.15
CA LEU A 73 15.35 0.51 11.33
C LEU A 73 15.89 1.86 11.87
N GLU A 74 16.86 1.84 12.79
CA GLU A 74 17.52 3.07 13.27
C GLU A 74 18.24 3.80 12.13
N ARG A 75 18.84 3.08 11.18
CA ARG A 75 19.42 3.67 9.98
C ARG A 75 18.34 4.26 9.06
N ALA A 76 17.20 3.59 8.91
CA ALA A 76 16.09 4.04 8.08
C ALA A 76 15.39 5.31 8.62
N LEU A 77 15.60 5.68 9.89
CA LEU A 77 15.23 7.01 10.41
C LEU A 77 15.98 8.17 9.73
N ARG A 78 16.95 7.90 8.84
CA ARG A 78 17.68 8.91 8.06
C ARG A 78 17.43 8.78 6.55
N ASP A 79 16.43 8.00 6.15
CA ASP A 79 16.08 7.86 4.74
C ASP A 79 15.69 9.23 4.14
N SER A 80 16.01 9.43 2.86
CA SER A 80 15.68 10.67 2.14
C SER A 80 14.17 10.90 2.08
N ASN A 81 13.37 9.83 2.06
CA ASN A 81 11.92 9.91 2.01
C ASN A 81 11.30 9.94 3.42
N PRO A 82 10.49 10.96 3.76
CA PRO A 82 9.87 11.08 5.08
C PRO A 82 8.89 9.94 5.42
N ALA A 83 8.28 9.28 4.43
CA ALA A 83 7.42 8.13 4.68
C ALA A 83 8.21 6.91 5.20
N VAL A 84 9.42 6.68 4.68
CA VAL A 84 10.32 5.62 5.16
C VAL A 84 10.78 5.91 6.58
N ARG A 85 11.15 7.16 6.87
CA ARG A 85 11.52 7.58 8.24
C ARG A 85 10.38 7.39 9.24
N ALA A 86 9.15 7.75 8.85
CA ALA A 86 7.98 7.56 9.70
C ALA A 86 7.68 6.07 9.95
N ALA A 87 7.77 5.24 8.90
CA ALA A 87 7.59 3.79 9.01
C ALA A 87 8.66 3.15 9.93
N ALA A 88 9.90 3.61 9.84
CA ALA A 88 10.99 3.18 10.71
C ALA A 88 10.72 3.53 12.18
N ALA A 89 10.27 4.76 12.47
CA ALA A 89 9.92 5.20 13.82
C ALA A 89 8.79 4.35 14.42
N THR A 90 7.70 4.12 13.67
CA THR A 90 6.60 3.25 14.09
C THR A 90 7.10 1.82 14.36
N SER A 91 7.96 1.30 13.49
CA SER A 91 8.46 -0.09 13.56
C SER A 91 9.39 -0.31 14.75
N LEU A 92 10.22 0.68 15.10
CA LEU A 92 11.04 0.65 16.32
C LEU A 92 10.19 0.60 17.59
N GLY A 93 9.08 1.36 17.64
CA GLY A 93 8.14 1.26 18.76
C GLY A 93 7.44 -0.11 18.84
N ARG A 94 7.13 -0.73 17.69
CA ARG A 94 6.54 -2.08 17.64
C ARG A 94 7.51 -3.18 18.04
N LEU A 95 8.79 -3.00 17.74
CA LEU A 95 9.85 -3.93 18.11
C LEU A 95 9.99 -4.06 19.64
N GLY A 96 9.61 -3.03 20.39
CA GLY A 96 9.63 -3.05 21.85
C GLY A 96 11.02 -2.91 22.47
N ASP A 97 12.07 -2.73 21.65
CA ASP A 97 13.44 -2.62 22.13
C ASP A 97 13.76 -1.19 22.58
N ARG A 98 13.83 -0.99 23.89
CA ARG A 98 14.14 0.32 24.52
C ARG A 98 15.48 0.90 24.09
N ARG A 99 16.42 0.11 23.54
CA ARG A 99 17.67 0.63 22.98
C ARG A 99 17.43 1.61 21.83
N ALA A 100 16.28 1.53 21.15
CA ALA A 100 15.88 2.45 20.09
C ALA A 100 15.53 3.87 20.58
N LEU A 101 15.34 4.09 21.89
CA LEU A 101 14.92 5.38 22.44
C LEU A 101 15.86 6.53 22.06
N VAL A 102 17.17 6.29 22.02
CA VAL A 102 18.16 7.32 21.64
C VAL A 102 17.95 7.78 20.21
N ALA A 103 17.71 6.84 19.28
CA ALA A 103 17.47 7.15 17.88
C ALA A 103 16.11 7.84 17.69
N LEU A 104 15.06 7.36 18.38
CA LEU A 104 13.73 7.95 18.33
C LEU A 104 13.70 9.39 18.87
N ARG A 105 14.40 9.69 19.98
CA ARG A 105 14.49 11.06 20.50
C ARG A 105 15.09 12.06 19.52
N ARG A 106 15.98 11.60 18.64
CA ARG A 106 16.50 12.42 17.53
C ARG A 106 15.42 12.64 16.46
N ALA A 107 14.66 11.60 16.11
CA ALA A 107 13.58 11.66 15.12
C ALA A 107 12.38 12.53 15.53
N VAL A 108 12.19 12.82 16.83
CA VAL A 108 11.20 13.82 17.29
C VAL A 108 11.52 15.23 16.78
N ARG A 109 12.76 15.50 16.36
CA ARG A 109 13.18 16.78 15.77
C ARG A 109 13.23 16.77 14.23
N ASP A 110 12.66 15.74 13.60
CA ASP A 110 12.62 15.64 12.13
C ASP A 110 11.81 16.76 11.49
N ASP A 111 12.17 17.17 10.27
CA ASP A 111 11.47 18.22 9.51
C ASP A 111 10.01 17.83 9.21
N SER A 112 9.74 16.52 9.02
CA SER A 112 8.41 16.00 8.74
C SER A 112 7.59 15.84 10.01
N ALA A 113 6.43 16.51 10.05
CA ALA A 113 5.47 16.39 11.16
C ALA A 113 5.03 14.94 11.41
N ALA A 114 4.88 14.14 10.34
CA ALA A 114 4.52 12.74 10.46
C ALA A 114 5.62 11.93 11.17
N VAL A 115 6.90 12.18 10.85
CA VAL A 115 8.03 11.50 11.48
C VAL A 115 8.11 11.88 12.97
N ARG A 116 7.98 13.17 13.30
CA ARG A 116 7.96 13.63 14.70
C ARG A 116 6.88 12.94 15.52
N MET A 117 5.66 12.89 14.99
CA MET A 117 4.52 12.25 15.66
C MET A 117 4.76 10.75 15.87
N GLN A 118 5.24 10.03 14.87
CA GLN A 118 5.50 8.59 15.00
C GLN A 118 6.65 8.30 15.97
N ALA A 119 7.69 9.13 15.97
CA ALA A 119 8.81 9.02 16.90
C ALA A 119 8.35 9.24 18.35
N GLN A 120 7.52 10.25 18.58
CA GLN A 120 6.97 10.55 19.91
C GLN A 120 6.09 9.40 20.43
N ARG A 121 5.18 8.88 19.61
CA ARG A 121 4.35 7.72 19.97
C ARG A 121 5.17 6.46 20.25
N ALA A 122 6.24 6.25 19.48
CA ALA A 122 7.14 5.12 19.69
C ALA A 122 7.91 5.24 21.02
N ILE A 123 8.32 6.46 21.40
CA ILE A 123 8.96 6.72 22.70
C ILE A 123 7.98 6.42 23.84
N GLU A 124 6.78 7.00 23.80
CA GLU A 124 5.74 6.78 24.81
C GLU A 124 5.48 5.30 25.02
N ARG A 125 5.33 4.55 23.92
CA ARG A 125 5.13 3.10 23.93
C ARG A 125 6.28 2.34 24.59
N LEU A 126 7.53 2.73 24.32
CA LEU A 126 8.71 2.07 24.89
C LEU A 126 8.96 2.47 26.36
N GLU A 127 8.49 3.64 26.78
CA GLU A 127 8.62 4.14 28.14
C GLU A 127 7.56 3.59 29.10
N GLN A 128 6.32 3.44 28.62
CA GLN A 128 5.19 2.92 29.41
C GLN A 128 5.33 1.43 29.81
N GLY A 129 6.30 0.70 29.24
CA GLY A 129 6.59 -0.68 29.68
C GLY A 129 5.56 -1.73 29.28
N ASP A 130 4.55 -1.36 28.49
CA ASP A 130 3.58 -2.31 27.97
C ASP A 130 4.23 -3.22 26.92
N GLY A 131 4.36 -4.50 27.27
CA GLY A 131 4.43 -5.58 26.29
C GLY A 131 3.24 -5.51 25.30
N PRO A 132 3.23 -6.30 24.22
CA PRO A 132 2.23 -6.15 23.16
C PRO A 132 0.79 -6.20 23.71
N PRO A 133 -0.14 -5.39 23.17
CA PRO A 133 -1.48 -5.23 23.75
C PRO A 133 -2.24 -6.55 23.76
N THR A 134 -2.67 -6.99 24.94
CA THR A 134 -3.77 -7.93 25.11
C THR A 134 -5.08 -7.18 24.90
N GLU A 135 -5.86 -7.64 23.92
CA GLU A 135 -7.24 -7.22 23.68
C GLU A 135 -8.10 -7.48 24.94
N SER A 136 -8.59 -6.44 25.63
CA SER A 136 -9.93 -6.39 26.26
C SER A 136 -10.09 -5.22 27.27
N GLY A 137 -11.13 -4.40 27.08
CA GLY A 137 -11.83 -3.66 28.15
C GLY A 137 -11.52 -2.16 28.30
N PRO A 138 -12.55 -1.28 28.43
CA PRO A 138 -12.37 0.17 28.53
C PRO A 138 -12.04 0.61 29.96
N ALA A 139 -11.17 1.61 30.15
CA ALA A 139 -10.89 2.21 31.45
C ALA A 139 -11.32 3.69 31.50
N PRO A 140 -11.78 4.18 32.68
CA PRO A 140 -12.62 5.36 32.81
C PRO A 140 -11.86 6.64 33.18
N GLY A 141 -12.50 7.78 32.91
CA GLY A 141 -12.26 9.04 33.62
C GLY A 141 -11.13 9.92 33.10
N THR A 142 -11.45 10.84 32.20
CA THR A 142 -10.87 12.20 32.15
C THR A 142 -11.90 13.17 31.54
N PRO A 143 -11.92 14.44 31.96
CA PRO A 143 -13.09 15.32 31.88
C PRO A 143 -13.30 15.92 30.48
N GLU A 144 -14.57 16.11 30.13
CA GLU A 144 -15.04 16.74 28.89
C GLU A 144 -14.52 18.18 28.75
N LEU A 145 -13.80 18.43 27.65
CA LEU A 145 -13.64 19.74 27.03
C LEU A 145 -14.34 19.72 25.65
N PRO A 146 -14.96 20.83 25.23
CA PRO A 146 -16.08 20.81 24.31
C PRO A 146 -15.68 20.51 22.86
N ALA A 147 -16.59 19.80 22.20
CA ALA A 147 -16.46 19.18 20.88
C ALA A 147 -15.89 20.10 19.79
N ALA A 148 -14.70 19.71 19.29
CA ALA A 148 -14.19 20.12 17.99
C ALA A 148 -13.54 18.90 17.31
N ASN A 149 -14.30 18.26 16.41
CA ASN A 149 -13.85 17.43 15.30
C ASN A 149 -12.56 16.61 15.51
N ALA A 150 -12.65 15.55 16.32
CA ALA A 150 -11.76 14.41 16.19
C ALA A 150 -12.46 13.35 15.33
N GLY A 151 -12.24 13.44 14.02
CA GLY A 151 -12.63 12.40 13.09
C GLY A 151 -12.01 11.07 13.50
N PHE A 152 -12.89 10.10 13.75
CA PHE A 152 -12.80 8.73 13.26
C PHE A 152 -11.36 8.27 12.98
N LEU A 153 -10.72 7.66 13.98
CA LEU A 153 -9.69 6.68 13.69
C LEU A 153 -10.44 5.43 13.21
N PRO A 154 -10.51 5.10 11.91
CA PRO A 154 -10.84 3.74 11.56
C PRO A 154 -9.73 2.87 12.15
N SER A 155 -10.12 1.82 12.85
CA SER A 155 -9.29 0.65 13.02
C SER A 155 -8.75 0.27 11.65
N VAL A 156 -7.50 0.66 11.35
CA VAL A 156 -6.80 0.21 10.16
C VAL A 156 -6.58 -1.28 10.39
N THR A 157 -7.48 -2.09 9.82
CA THR A 157 -7.18 -3.49 9.54
C THR A 157 -6.12 -3.47 8.44
N ILE A 158 -4.87 -3.34 8.87
CA ILE A 158 -3.72 -3.70 8.05
C ILE A 158 -3.97 -5.16 7.69
N VAL A 159 -4.16 -5.47 6.42
CA VAL A 159 -4.05 -6.86 5.94
C VAL A 159 -2.62 -7.26 6.23
N PRO A 160 -2.37 -8.12 7.24
CA PRO A 160 -1.07 -8.76 7.35
C PRO A 160 -0.98 -9.68 6.13
N GLU A 161 0.20 -9.79 5.51
CA GLU A 161 0.49 -10.95 4.69
C GLU A 161 -0.04 -12.20 5.42
N ALA A 162 -1.01 -12.86 4.79
CA ALA A 162 -1.63 -14.09 5.27
C ALA A 162 -2.13 -14.08 6.75
N ARG A 163 -3.06 -13.19 7.11
CA ARG A 163 -4.24 -13.76 7.79
C ARG A 163 -4.95 -14.57 6.71
N ARG A 164 -4.85 -15.90 6.79
CA ARG A 164 -5.40 -16.89 5.84
C ARG A 164 -6.69 -16.33 5.26
N VAL A 165 -6.65 -15.87 4.01
CA VAL A 165 -7.87 -15.62 3.24
C VAL A 165 -8.70 -16.88 3.43
N SER A 166 -9.87 -16.75 4.05
CA SER A 166 -10.74 -17.89 4.28
C SER A 166 -11.36 -18.26 2.95
N TRP A 167 -10.57 -18.94 2.11
CA TRP A 167 -10.94 -19.34 0.75
C TRP A 167 -12.31 -20.04 0.65
N PRO A 168 -12.81 -20.77 1.67
CA PRO A 168 -14.18 -21.28 1.67
C PRO A 168 -15.29 -20.22 1.55
N THR A 169 -15.07 -19.00 2.06
CA THR A 169 -16.08 -17.93 2.05
C THR A 169 -15.89 -16.91 0.93
N ILE A 170 -14.79 -17.01 0.18
CA ILE A 170 -14.50 -16.09 -0.92
C ILE A 170 -15.31 -16.45 -2.16
N ARG A 171 -15.99 -15.45 -2.69
CA ARG A 171 -16.81 -15.50 -3.90
C ARG A 171 -16.17 -14.75 -5.07
N TYR A 172 -15.38 -13.72 -4.78
CA TYR A 172 -14.76 -12.85 -5.77
C TYR A 172 -13.31 -12.55 -5.42
N ALA A 173 -12.43 -12.47 -6.41
CA ALA A 173 -11.10 -11.91 -6.27
C ALA A 173 -11.06 -10.58 -7.03
N VAL A 174 -10.77 -9.48 -6.34
CA VAL A 174 -10.69 -8.14 -6.93
C VAL A 174 -9.26 -7.64 -6.85
N VAL A 175 -8.71 -7.25 -8.00
CA VAL A 175 -7.37 -6.69 -8.15
C VAL A 175 -7.51 -5.22 -8.49
N LEU A 176 -6.81 -4.36 -7.77
CA LEU A 176 -6.76 -2.94 -8.11
C LEU A 176 -5.80 -2.69 -9.25
N GLY A 177 -6.35 -2.20 -10.35
CA GLY A 177 -5.59 -1.83 -11.53
C GLY A 177 -5.13 -0.37 -11.48
N ALA A 178 -5.26 0.28 -12.63
CA ALA A 178 -4.83 1.67 -12.82
C ALA A 178 -5.75 2.62 -12.06
N MET A 179 -5.14 3.62 -11.42
CA MET A 179 -5.84 4.75 -10.84
C MET A 179 -5.29 5.99 -11.51
N ASP A 180 -6.11 6.66 -12.31
CA ASP A 180 -5.69 7.75 -13.20
C ASP A 180 -6.60 8.98 -13.01
N HIS A 181 -6.23 10.10 -13.64
CA HIS A 181 -7.06 11.29 -13.71
C HIS A 181 -7.01 11.95 -15.08
N ARG A 182 -8.11 12.60 -15.45
CA ARG A 182 -8.15 13.50 -16.63
C ARG A 182 -8.31 14.97 -16.26
N THR A 183 -8.35 15.28 -14.97
CA THR A 183 -8.50 16.64 -14.47
C THR A 183 -7.18 17.43 -14.54
N ARG A 184 -7.29 18.75 -14.70
CA ARG A 184 -6.17 19.72 -14.62
C ARG A 184 -5.96 20.26 -13.21
N HIS A 185 -6.65 19.71 -12.20
CA HIS A 185 -6.55 20.19 -10.83
C HIS A 185 -5.12 20.01 -10.29
N PRO A 186 -4.53 21.03 -9.63
CA PRO A 186 -3.11 21.01 -9.23
C PRO A 186 -2.75 19.91 -8.22
N THR A 187 -3.73 19.37 -7.51
CA THR A 187 -3.55 18.28 -6.54
C THR A 187 -4.06 16.92 -7.05
N ALA A 188 -4.29 16.78 -8.35
CA ALA A 188 -4.89 15.58 -8.92
C ALA A 188 -4.11 14.29 -8.59
N ASP A 189 -2.77 14.29 -8.69
CA ASP A 189 -1.94 13.13 -8.34
C ASP A 189 -2.10 12.67 -6.88
N SER A 190 -2.18 13.64 -5.97
CA SER A 190 -2.40 13.38 -4.54
C SER A 190 -3.82 12.83 -4.30
N LEU A 191 -4.81 13.38 -5.00
CA LEU A 191 -6.19 12.90 -4.96
C LEU A 191 -6.32 11.48 -5.53
N VAL A 192 -5.59 11.14 -6.60
CA VAL A 192 -5.57 9.77 -7.15
C VAL A 192 -4.97 8.77 -6.15
N THR A 193 -3.90 9.16 -5.45
CA THR A 193 -3.32 8.33 -4.38
C THR A 193 -4.35 8.10 -3.27
N LYS A 194 -5.03 9.15 -2.82
CA LYS A 194 -6.10 9.05 -1.82
C LYS A 194 -7.29 8.21 -2.31
N MET A 195 -7.68 8.35 -3.58
CA MET A 195 -8.74 7.56 -4.21
C MET A 195 -8.42 6.07 -4.12
N ARG A 196 -7.18 5.69 -4.44
CA ARG A 196 -6.72 4.29 -4.33
C ARG A 196 -6.90 3.75 -2.92
N ASP A 197 -6.47 4.51 -1.91
CA ASP A 197 -6.53 4.09 -0.50
C ASP A 197 -7.98 3.96 0.01
N GLU A 198 -8.87 4.88 -0.41
CA GLU A 198 -10.29 4.85 -0.06
C GLU A 198 -11.02 3.66 -0.72
N VAL A 199 -10.71 3.37 -1.98
CA VAL A 199 -11.26 2.20 -2.70
C VAL A 199 -10.78 0.90 -2.05
N LEU A 200 -9.49 0.79 -1.71
CA LEU A 200 -8.93 -0.35 -0.97
C LEU A 200 -9.69 -0.60 0.33
N SER A 201 -9.86 0.46 1.12
CA SER A 201 -10.53 0.39 2.41
C SER A 201 -12.01 0.00 2.27
N SER A 202 -12.68 0.50 1.24
CA SER A 202 -14.07 0.13 0.94
C SER A 202 -14.22 -1.34 0.53
N LEU A 203 -13.30 -1.87 -0.29
CA LEU A 203 -13.33 -3.25 -0.76
C LEU A 203 -13.05 -4.27 0.35
N VAL A 204 -12.12 -3.96 1.27
CA VAL A 204 -11.70 -4.88 2.35
C VAL A 204 -12.84 -5.21 3.32
N VAL A 205 -13.83 -4.31 3.46
CA VAL A 205 -15.00 -4.52 4.32
C VAL A 205 -16.04 -5.46 3.67
N LEU A 206 -15.94 -5.70 2.35
CA LEU A 206 -16.93 -6.52 1.63
C LEU A 206 -16.77 -8.01 1.95
N ARG A 207 -17.88 -8.65 2.36
CA ARG A 207 -17.90 -10.08 2.66
C ARG A 207 -17.75 -10.94 1.42
N GLY A 208 -16.80 -11.87 1.49
CA GLY A 208 -16.51 -12.83 0.43
C GLY A 208 -15.75 -12.23 -0.75
N VAL A 209 -15.08 -11.09 -0.57
CA VAL A 209 -14.20 -10.48 -1.56
C VAL A 209 -12.77 -10.61 -1.07
N ALA A 210 -11.91 -11.25 -1.86
CA ALA A 210 -10.46 -11.19 -1.67
C ALA A 210 -9.92 -9.99 -2.46
N VAL A 211 -9.22 -9.07 -1.78
CA VAL A 211 -8.75 -7.82 -2.38
C VAL A 211 -7.24 -7.85 -2.51
N PHE A 212 -6.75 -7.52 -3.70
CA PHE A 212 -5.33 -7.45 -4.01
C PHE A 212 -4.97 -6.03 -4.48
N PRO A 213 -3.94 -5.41 -3.89
CA PRO A 213 -3.57 -4.04 -4.24
C PRO A 213 -2.99 -3.90 -5.64
N ASN A 214 -2.53 -4.99 -6.27
CA ASN A 214 -2.09 -5.07 -7.67
C ASN A 214 -1.94 -6.55 -8.07
N GLU A 215 -1.68 -6.81 -9.34
CA GLU A 215 -1.51 -8.19 -9.86
C GLU A 215 -0.30 -8.91 -9.20
N ALA A 216 0.78 -8.19 -8.91
CA ALA A 216 1.98 -8.75 -8.30
C ALA A 216 1.76 -9.23 -6.85
N ALA A 217 0.75 -8.69 -6.16
CA ALA A 217 0.38 -9.10 -4.80
C ALA A 217 -0.34 -10.46 -4.75
N ILE A 218 -0.76 -11.00 -5.90
CA ILE A 218 -1.39 -12.32 -5.97
C ILE A 218 -0.29 -13.39 -5.99
N ASN A 219 0.07 -13.87 -4.80
CA ASN A 219 1.08 -14.93 -4.70
C ASN A 219 0.60 -16.25 -5.33
N GLU A 220 1.54 -17.18 -5.51
CA GLU A 220 1.26 -18.46 -6.18
C GLU A 220 0.19 -19.29 -5.45
N ALA A 221 0.18 -19.25 -4.11
CA ALA A 221 -0.81 -19.96 -3.30
C ALA A 221 -2.23 -19.42 -3.51
N ALA A 222 -2.39 -18.09 -3.57
CA ALA A 222 -3.65 -17.43 -3.87
C ALA A 222 -4.12 -17.75 -5.29
N ASN A 223 -3.20 -17.68 -6.26
CA ASN A 223 -3.48 -18.08 -7.64
C ASN A 223 -3.94 -19.54 -7.77
N ARG A 224 -3.35 -20.46 -7.01
CA ARG A 224 -3.80 -21.86 -6.97
C ARG A 224 -5.22 -21.99 -6.42
N GLU A 225 -5.54 -21.32 -5.31
CA GLU A 225 -6.90 -21.37 -4.73
C GLU A 225 -7.95 -20.72 -5.62
N ILE A 226 -7.65 -19.56 -6.24
CA ILE A 226 -8.51 -18.88 -7.21
C ILE A 226 -8.85 -19.82 -8.37
N ARG A 227 -7.84 -20.45 -8.99
CA ARG A 227 -8.04 -21.41 -10.08
C ARG A 227 -8.82 -22.65 -9.65
N ARG A 228 -8.40 -23.27 -8.53
CA ARG A 228 -9.01 -24.49 -8.00
C ARG A 228 -10.50 -24.32 -7.70
N ARG A 229 -10.88 -23.17 -7.14
CA ARG A 229 -12.26 -22.85 -6.76
C ARG A 229 -13.05 -22.15 -7.86
N ARG A 230 -12.43 -21.86 -9.01
CA ARG A 230 -13.02 -21.09 -10.11
C ARG A 230 -13.59 -19.75 -9.63
N ILE A 231 -12.86 -19.07 -8.75
CA ILE A 231 -13.26 -17.75 -8.23
C ILE A 231 -13.09 -16.73 -9.37
N PRO A 232 -14.14 -15.97 -9.73
CA PRO A 232 -14.03 -14.89 -10.71
C PRO A 232 -13.00 -13.86 -10.28
N LYS A 233 -12.03 -13.58 -11.15
CA LYS A 233 -10.98 -12.57 -10.94
C LYS A 233 -11.34 -11.32 -11.72
N MET A 234 -11.60 -10.23 -11.00
CA MET A 234 -11.96 -8.94 -11.58
C MET A 234 -10.87 -7.91 -11.30
N GLN A 235 -10.59 -7.07 -12.28
CA GLN A 235 -9.78 -5.88 -12.16
C GLN A 235 -10.71 -4.68 -11.91
N LEU A 236 -10.36 -3.83 -10.95
CA LEU A 236 -11.04 -2.57 -10.69
C LEU A 236 -10.09 -1.42 -11.01
N ASP A 237 -10.36 -0.72 -12.10
CA ASP A 237 -9.67 0.50 -12.50
C ASP A 237 -10.45 1.72 -12.00
N GLY A 238 -9.77 2.81 -11.67
CA GLY A 238 -10.41 4.04 -11.26
C GLY A 238 -9.91 5.25 -12.03
N ASN A 239 -10.83 6.17 -12.30
CA ASN A 239 -10.53 7.43 -12.95
C ASN A 239 -11.18 8.57 -12.18
N LEU A 240 -10.36 9.56 -11.82
CA LEU A 240 -10.82 10.84 -11.31
C LEU A 240 -11.27 11.70 -12.51
N VAL A 241 -12.58 11.68 -12.75
CA VAL A 241 -13.20 12.28 -13.93
C VAL A 241 -13.17 13.79 -13.84
N ARG A 242 -13.54 14.35 -12.68
CA ARG A 242 -13.67 15.79 -12.49
C ARG A 242 -13.31 16.20 -11.08
N VAL A 243 -12.64 17.35 -10.98
CA VAL A 243 -12.40 18.07 -9.72
C VAL A 243 -12.51 19.55 -10.04
N ASP A 244 -13.64 20.14 -9.70
CA ASP A 244 -13.93 21.54 -9.98
C ASP A 244 -14.12 22.29 -8.67
N ALA A 245 -13.23 23.25 -8.43
CA ALA A 245 -13.35 24.18 -7.32
C ALA A 245 -14.04 25.46 -7.80
N GLN A 246 -15.20 25.77 -7.23
CA GLN A 246 -15.95 26.99 -7.49
C GLN A 246 -15.93 27.89 -6.27
N ARG A 247 -15.47 29.13 -6.45
CA ARG A 247 -15.47 30.14 -5.39
C ARG A 247 -16.61 31.13 -5.64
N GLY A 248 -17.65 31.01 -4.84
CA GLY A 248 -18.72 31.99 -4.74
C GLY A 248 -18.37 33.15 -3.80
N ARG A 249 -19.26 34.15 -3.71
CA ARG A 249 -19.10 35.30 -2.82
C ARG A 249 -19.13 34.92 -1.34
N SER A 250 -19.91 33.90 -0.98
CA SER A 250 -20.14 33.45 0.40
C SER A 250 -19.65 32.03 0.68
N GLU A 251 -19.22 31.29 -0.34
CA GLU A 251 -18.95 29.86 -0.23
C GLU A 251 -17.86 29.41 -1.20
N LEU A 252 -16.98 28.54 -0.73
CA LEU A 252 -16.06 27.76 -1.54
C LEU A 252 -16.63 26.35 -1.65
N SER A 253 -16.90 25.89 -2.87
CA SER A 253 -17.38 24.54 -3.14
C SER A 253 -16.39 23.78 -4.01
N VAL A 254 -16.24 22.48 -3.76
CA VAL A 254 -15.44 21.58 -4.59
C VAL A 254 -16.29 20.38 -4.95
N ARG A 255 -16.47 20.17 -6.25
CA ARG A 255 -17.17 19.01 -6.80
C ARG A 255 -16.17 18.00 -7.31
N CYS A 256 -16.31 16.75 -6.86
CA CYS A 256 -15.52 15.62 -7.31
C CYS A 256 -16.42 14.57 -7.96
N GLU A 257 -15.97 14.01 -9.08
CA GLU A 257 -16.63 12.91 -9.78
C GLU A 257 -15.60 11.82 -10.06
N VAL A 258 -15.94 10.58 -9.69
CA VAL A 258 -15.11 9.39 -9.87
C VAL A 258 -15.87 8.33 -10.66
N SER A 259 -15.13 7.58 -11.45
CA SER A 259 -15.62 6.42 -12.18
C SER A 259 -14.71 5.24 -11.91
N LEU A 260 -15.27 4.15 -11.39
CA LEU A 260 -14.57 2.89 -11.18
C LEU A 260 -15.11 1.87 -12.17
N THR A 261 -14.21 1.19 -12.87
CA THR A 261 -14.53 0.29 -13.98
C THR A 261 -14.14 -1.11 -13.57
N LEU A 262 -15.10 -2.03 -13.62
CA LEU A 262 -14.91 -3.42 -13.28
C LEU A 262 -14.71 -4.22 -14.57
N VAL A 263 -13.55 -4.85 -14.70
CA VAL A 263 -13.09 -5.56 -15.90
C VAL A 263 -12.79 -7.01 -15.54
N GLU A 264 -13.19 -7.95 -16.39
CA GLU A 264 -12.83 -9.36 -16.26
C GLU A 264 -12.22 -9.82 -17.60
N GLU A 265 -10.97 -10.29 -17.58
CA GLU A 265 -10.25 -10.76 -18.78
C GLU A 265 -10.28 -9.74 -19.94
N GLY A 266 -10.17 -8.45 -19.62
CA GLY A 266 -10.23 -7.35 -20.59
C GLY A 266 -11.64 -6.92 -21.02
N ASN A 267 -12.68 -7.64 -20.58
CA ASN A 267 -14.07 -7.28 -20.87
C ASN A 267 -14.68 -6.42 -19.76
N LEU A 268 -15.32 -5.33 -20.15
CA LEU A 268 -16.08 -4.49 -19.23
C LEU A 268 -17.26 -5.27 -18.65
N ARG A 269 -17.30 -5.39 -17.32
CA ARG A 269 -18.39 -6.06 -16.59
C ARG A 269 -19.31 -5.10 -15.86
N GLY A 270 -18.85 -3.89 -15.60
CA GLY A 270 -19.67 -2.88 -14.96
C GLY A 270 -18.91 -1.60 -14.68
N MET A 271 -19.66 -0.56 -14.31
CA MET A 271 -19.14 0.73 -13.91
C MET A 271 -19.83 1.17 -12.63
N LEU A 272 -19.05 1.75 -11.73
CA LEU A 272 -19.48 2.35 -10.48
C LEU A 272 -19.11 3.82 -10.52
N THR A 273 -20.09 4.71 -10.51
CA THR A 273 -19.86 6.15 -10.57
C THR A 273 -20.27 6.79 -9.27
N GLY A 274 -19.50 7.78 -8.83
CA GLY A 274 -19.80 8.53 -7.63
C GLY A 274 -19.49 10.00 -7.82
N ALA A 275 -20.32 10.84 -7.23
CA ALA A 275 -20.15 12.28 -7.26
C ALA A 275 -20.45 12.84 -5.87
N ALA A 276 -19.67 13.84 -5.45
CA ALA A 276 -19.95 14.57 -4.23
C ALA A 276 -19.44 15.99 -4.33
N THR A 277 -20.07 16.88 -3.57
CA THR A 277 -19.68 18.28 -3.45
C THR A 277 -19.47 18.62 -1.99
N GLY A 278 -18.28 19.09 -1.65
CA GLY A 278 -17.98 19.66 -0.33
C GLY A 278 -18.06 21.18 -0.43
N SER A 279 -18.66 21.85 0.55
CA SER A 279 -18.78 23.30 0.55
C SER A 279 -18.60 23.90 1.93
N GLU A 280 -17.89 25.03 2.00
CA GLU A 280 -17.58 25.74 3.24
C GLU A 280 -17.45 27.25 3.02
N PRO A 281 -17.66 28.08 4.06
CA PRO A 281 -17.39 29.52 4.00
C PRO A 281 -15.89 29.79 3.76
N PRO A 282 -15.52 30.79 2.94
CA PRO A 282 -14.11 31.07 2.63
C PRO A 282 -13.40 31.66 3.86
N ARG A 283 -12.45 30.92 4.44
CA ARG A 283 -11.53 31.43 5.49
C ARG A 283 -10.18 31.78 4.85
N ARG A 284 -9.50 32.82 5.34
CA ARG A 284 -8.24 33.35 4.77
C ARG A 284 -7.10 32.30 4.80
N ALA A 285 -7.06 31.41 3.80
CA ALA A 285 -5.94 30.64 3.24
C ALA A 285 -6.52 29.61 2.24
N THR A 286 -6.74 30.05 1.00
CA THR A 286 -7.68 29.37 0.07
C THR A 286 -7.15 28.05 -0.50
N ARG A 287 -5.83 27.85 -0.65
CA ARG A 287 -5.26 26.63 -1.27
C ARG A 287 -5.41 25.39 -0.38
N GLU A 288 -5.01 25.48 0.89
CA GLU A 288 -5.20 24.39 1.85
C GLU A 288 -6.67 24.07 2.09
N GLN A 289 -7.52 25.11 2.14
CA GLN A 289 -8.96 24.90 2.26
C GLN A 289 -9.55 24.20 1.04
N THR A 290 -9.18 24.63 -0.17
CA THR A 290 -9.62 23.97 -1.42
C THR A 290 -9.14 22.52 -1.48
N GLN A 291 -7.89 22.25 -1.09
CA GLN A 291 -7.36 20.89 -1.03
C GLN A 291 -8.14 20.01 -0.07
N ARG A 292 -8.40 20.48 1.16
CA ARG A 292 -9.18 19.73 2.15
C ARG A 292 -10.60 19.44 1.65
N LEU A 293 -11.26 20.42 1.04
CA LEU A 293 -12.59 20.23 0.44
C LEU A 293 -12.55 19.23 -0.71
N ALA A 294 -11.52 19.28 -1.56
CA ALA A 294 -11.33 18.31 -2.64
C ALA A 294 -11.14 16.88 -2.10
N GLU A 295 -10.35 16.71 -1.04
CA GLU A 295 -10.14 15.43 -0.38
C GLU A 295 -11.43 14.89 0.25
N GLN A 296 -12.20 15.74 0.93
CA GLN A 296 -13.49 15.36 1.51
C GLN A 296 -14.52 14.97 0.44
N ALA A 297 -14.64 15.79 -0.60
CA ALA A 297 -15.51 15.52 -1.74
C ALA A 297 -15.09 14.23 -2.47
N LEU A 298 -13.80 13.98 -2.63
CA LEU A 298 -13.31 12.72 -3.21
C LEU A 298 -13.71 11.51 -2.36
N SER A 299 -13.42 11.52 -1.06
CA SER A 299 -13.77 10.39 -0.19
C SER A 299 -15.30 10.15 -0.18
N ALA A 300 -16.11 11.20 -0.21
CA ALA A 300 -17.57 11.07 -0.34
C ALA A 300 -18.00 10.50 -1.70
N ALA A 301 -17.38 10.95 -2.80
CA ALA A 301 -17.63 10.44 -4.14
C ALA A 301 -17.26 8.95 -4.26
N VAL A 302 -16.10 8.53 -3.73
CA VAL A 302 -15.69 7.12 -3.70
C VAL A 302 -16.66 6.28 -2.89
N ARG A 303 -17.06 6.72 -1.69
CA ARG A 303 -18.07 5.99 -0.90
C ARG A 303 -19.39 5.85 -1.64
N SER A 304 -19.84 6.90 -2.33
CA SER A 304 -21.03 6.86 -3.18
C SER A 304 -20.88 5.89 -4.36
N ALA A 305 -19.71 5.81 -5.00
CA ALA A 305 -19.48 4.83 -6.06
C ALA A 305 -19.46 3.40 -5.51
N MET A 306 -18.86 3.21 -4.33
CA MET A 306 -18.65 1.91 -3.72
C MET A 306 -19.87 1.34 -3.00
N SER A 307 -20.91 2.14 -2.73
CA SER A 307 -22.16 1.64 -2.12
C SER A 307 -22.80 0.51 -2.94
N ASP A 308 -22.66 0.59 -4.27
CA ASP A 308 -23.23 -0.38 -5.20
C ASP A 308 -22.25 -1.52 -5.55
N ALA A 309 -21.03 -1.51 -5.01
CA ALA A 309 -20.00 -2.49 -5.34
C ALA A 309 -20.44 -3.95 -5.11
N PRO A 310 -21.13 -4.33 -4.00
CA PRO A 310 -21.58 -5.72 -3.81
C PRO A 310 -22.52 -6.19 -4.93
N SER A 311 -23.46 -5.32 -5.32
CA SER A 311 -24.44 -5.59 -6.37
C SER A 311 -23.79 -5.61 -7.75
N ALA A 312 -22.80 -4.75 -8.00
CA ALA A 312 -22.05 -4.75 -9.25
C ALA A 312 -21.20 -6.02 -9.41
N LEU A 313 -20.47 -6.44 -8.37
CA LEU A 313 -19.71 -7.70 -8.37
C LEU A 313 -20.62 -8.91 -8.61
N ALA A 314 -21.80 -8.93 -7.99
CA ALA A 314 -22.77 -10.00 -8.18
C ALA A 314 -23.38 -10.03 -9.60
N ARG A 315 -23.56 -8.87 -10.24
CA ARG A 315 -24.05 -8.78 -11.63
C ARG A 315 -22.97 -9.16 -12.64
N ALA A 316 -21.74 -8.71 -12.41
CA ALA A 316 -20.58 -8.97 -13.27
C ALA A 316 -20.34 -10.46 -13.54
N THR A 317 -20.74 -11.32 -12.60
CA THR A 317 -20.51 -12.77 -12.67
C THR A 317 -21.74 -13.58 -13.09
N ARG A 318 -22.91 -12.96 -13.29
CA ARG A 318 -24.08 -13.65 -13.86
C ARG A 318 -23.88 -13.73 -15.37
N ARG A 319 -23.68 -14.95 -15.87
CA ARG A 319 -23.71 -15.27 -17.31
C ARG A 319 -25.10 -15.11 -17.87
#